data_AF-A0A847IWN3-F1
#
_entry.id   AF-A0A847IWN3-F1
#
_cell.length_a   1.000
_cell.length_b   1.000
_cell.length_c   1.000
_cell.angle_alpha   90.00
_cell.angle_beta   90.00
_cell.angle_gamma   90.00
#
_symmetry.space_group_name_H-M   'P 1'
#
loop_
_entity.id
_entity.type
_entity.pdbx_description
1 polymer ?
#
loop_
_entity_poly.entity_id
_entity_poly.type
_entity_poly.pdbx_seq_one_letter_code
_entity_poly.pdbx_strand_id
1 'polypeptide(L)'
;MINTVYERPFNYLDFLESLAEKVKAKKLPIKSQTIIDEMEDPVSQAAITWNVNHNMKAMQHLFRLYPDKWPIIRNEFKPILRIASKGDNRYRQVQNG
;
A
#
# COMPACT_ATOMS: atom_id res chain seq x y z
N MET A 1 8.22 15.46 18.00
CA MET A 1 9.04 14.47 17.26
C MET A 1 8.13 13.78 16.26
N ILE A 2 8.34 14.01 14.96
CA ILE A 2 7.60 13.32 13.90
C ILE A 2 8.09 11.86 13.94
N ASN A 3 7.17 10.91 14.14
CA ASN A 3 7.50 9.49 14.26
C ASN A 3 8.06 8.98 12.92
N THR A 4 9.39 8.93 12.80
CA THR A 4 10.11 8.48 11.58
C THR A 4 9.74 7.08 11.12
N VAL A 5 9.18 6.26 12.04
CA VAL A 5 8.66 4.91 11.79
C VAL A 5 7.51 4.89 10.77
N TYR A 6 6.69 5.95 10.71
CA TYR A 6 5.54 6.02 9.80
C TYR A 6 5.83 6.82 8.53
N GLU A 7 6.84 7.67 8.53
CA GLU A 7 7.17 8.53 7.39
C GLU A 7 7.54 7.73 6.13
N ARG A 8 8.46 6.75 6.25
CA ARG A 8 8.87 5.93 5.11
C ARG A 8 7.72 5.09 4.53
N PRO A 9 6.92 4.36 5.34
CA PRO A 9 5.74 3.66 4.84
C PRO A 9 4.71 4.60 4.21
N PHE A 10 4.49 5.78 4.79
CA PHE A 10 3.53 6.76 4.26
C PHE A 10 3.95 7.25 2.88
N ASN A 11 5.20 7.69 2.73
CA ASN A 11 5.74 8.16 1.45
C ASN A 11 5.74 7.04 0.40
N TYR A 12 6.01 5.80 0.81
CA TYR A 12 5.94 4.65 -0.09
C TYR A 12 4.51 4.36 -0.55
N LEU A 13 3.51 4.51 0.31
CA LEU A 13 2.10 4.36 -0.07
C LEU A 13 1.65 5.49 -1.01
N ASP A 14 2.03 6.74 -0.74
CA ASP A 14 1.77 7.88 -1.63
C ASP A 14 2.43 7.65 -3.01
N PHE A 15 3.67 7.15 -3.02
CA PHE A 15 4.38 6.80 -4.25
C PHE A 15 3.65 5.71 -5.04
N LEU A 16 3.29 4.59 -4.40
CA LEU A 16 2.56 3.51 -5.07
C LEU A 16 1.20 3.97 -5.63
N GLU A 17 0.47 4.81 -4.90
CA GLU A 17 -0.79 5.37 -5.36
C GLU A 17 -0.59 6.24 -6.60
N SER A 18 0.41 7.11 -6.61
CA SER A 18 0.72 7.96 -7.78
C SER A 18 1.06 7.15 -9.03
N LEU A 19 1.73 6.00 -8.88
CA LEU A 19 1.98 5.08 -9.99
C LEU A 19 0.68 4.39 -10.42
N ALA A 20 -0.15 3.98 -9.46
CA ALA A 20 -1.43 3.35 -9.75
C ALA A 20 -2.38 4.27 -10.50
N GLU A 21 -2.38 5.57 -10.20
CA GLU A 21 -3.11 6.59 -10.97
C GLU A 21 -2.64 6.63 -12.44
N LYS A 22 -1.33 6.60 -12.69
CA LYS A 22 -0.77 6.57 -14.06
C LYS A 22 -1.18 5.29 -14.81
N VAL A 23 -1.07 4.12 -14.16
CA VAL A 23 -1.50 2.85 -14.73
C VAL A 23 -3.00 2.87 -15.08
N LYS A 24 -3.83 3.41 -14.17
CA LYS A 24 -5.28 3.53 -14.36
C LYS A 24 -5.64 4.48 -15.48
N ALA A 25 -4.93 5.61 -15.61
CA ALA A 25 -5.10 6.55 -16.73
C ALA A 25 -4.79 5.89 -18.09
N LYS A 26 -3.84 4.96 -18.12
CA LYS A 26 -3.54 4.12 -19.30
C LYS A 26 -4.54 2.97 -19.53
N LYS A 27 -5.58 2.85 -18.70
CA LYS A 27 -6.58 1.76 -18.71
C LYS A 27 -5.95 0.37 -18.55
N LEU A 28 -4.80 0.30 -17.87
CA LEU A 28 -4.11 -0.94 -17.58
C LEU A 28 -4.55 -1.48 -16.20
N PRO A 29 -4.53 -2.81 -15.99
CA PRO A 29 -4.88 -3.39 -14.71
C PRO A 29 -3.80 -3.12 -13.66
N ILE A 30 -4.18 -2.79 -12.43
CA ILE A 30 -3.23 -2.55 -11.32
C ILE A 30 -2.56 -3.86 -10.88
N LYS A 31 -1.35 -4.12 -11.38
CA LYS A 31 -0.52 -5.30 -11.05
C LYS A 31 0.90 -4.85 -10.68
N SER A 32 1.66 -5.72 -10.02
CA SER A 32 3.05 -5.39 -9.66
C SER A 32 3.88 -5.02 -10.89
N GLN A 33 3.74 -5.76 -11.99
CA GLN A 33 4.47 -5.46 -13.22
C GLN A 33 4.10 -4.09 -13.79
N THR A 34 2.81 -3.80 -13.97
CA THR A 34 2.37 -2.52 -14.55
C THR A 34 2.72 -1.33 -13.67
N ILE A 35 2.77 -1.51 -12.35
CA ILE A 35 3.24 -0.47 -11.41
C ILE A 35 4.75 -0.26 -11.56
N ILE A 36 5.53 -1.33 -11.68
CA ILE A 36 6.99 -1.27 -11.90
C ILE A 36 7.30 -0.58 -13.23
N ASP A 37 6.52 -0.85 -14.28
CA ASP A 37 6.72 -0.26 -15.60
C ASP A 37 6.52 1.28 -15.61
N GLU A 38 5.84 1.85 -14.61
CA GLU A 38 5.68 3.30 -14.44
C GLU A 38 6.74 3.95 -13.53
N MET A 39 7.63 3.14 -12.93
CA MET A 39 8.72 3.65 -12.09
C MET A 39 9.84 4.23 -12.96
N GLU A 40 10.43 5.34 -12.50
CA GLU A 40 11.63 5.90 -13.10
C GLU A 40 12.83 4.95 -12.97
N ASP A 41 12.96 4.30 -11.81
CA ASP A 41 13.92 3.23 -11.54
C ASP A 41 13.17 1.93 -11.17
N PRO A 42 12.93 1.03 -12.14
CA PRO A 42 12.16 -0.19 -11.92
C PRO A 42 12.80 -1.13 -10.90
N VAL A 43 12.04 -1.49 -9.87
CA VAL A 43 12.43 -2.51 -8.90
C VAL A 43 11.84 -3.88 -9.25
N SER A 44 12.36 -4.95 -8.63
CA SER A 44 11.77 -6.27 -8.80
C SER A 44 10.41 -6.41 -8.07
N GLN A 45 9.54 -7.27 -8.58
CA GLN A 45 8.28 -7.61 -7.89
C GLN A 45 8.52 -8.18 -6.47
N ALA A 46 9.64 -8.86 -6.28
CA ALA A 46 10.06 -9.38 -4.98
C ALA A 46 10.42 -8.24 -4.01
N ALA A 47 11.08 -7.17 -4.49
CA ALA A 47 11.42 -6.00 -3.68
C ALA A 47 10.17 -5.29 -3.17
N ILE A 48 9.13 -5.12 -4.01
CA ILE A 48 7.84 -4.58 -3.58
C ILE A 48 7.25 -5.43 -2.45
N THR A 49 7.16 -6.74 -2.67
CA THR A 49 6.58 -7.67 -1.69
C THR A 49 7.34 -7.65 -0.37
N TRP A 50 8.68 -7.62 -0.44
CA TRP A 50 9.54 -7.53 0.73
C TRP A 50 9.31 -6.22 1.50
N ASN A 51 9.28 -5.08 0.81
CA ASN A 51 9.08 -3.78 1.44
C ASN A 51 7.70 -3.67 2.12
N VAL A 52 6.64 -4.15 1.46
CA VAL A 52 5.29 -4.20 2.02
C VAL A 52 5.25 -5.07 3.27
N ASN A 53 5.86 -6.26 3.24
CA ASN A 53 5.88 -7.17 4.39
C ASN A 53 6.71 -6.60 5.56
N HIS A 54 7.87 -6.01 5.27
CA HIS A 54 8.75 -5.42 6.28
C HIS A 54 8.07 -4.26 7.02
N ASN A 55 7.27 -3.47 6.32
CA ASN A 55 6.57 -2.30 6.87
C ASN A 55 5.08 -2.58 7.20
N MET A 56 4.65 -3.84 7.17
CA MET A 56 3.23 -4.23 7.23
C MET A 56 2.48 -3.61 8.43
N LYS A 57 3.06 -3.66 9.64
CA LYS A 57 2.41 -3.13 10.85
C LYS A 57 2.19 -1.62 10.77
N ALA A 58 3.17 -0.89 10.25
CA ALA A 58 3.09 0.55 10.08
C ALA A 58 2.06 0.92 9.01
N MET A 59 2.07 0.25 7.86
CA MET A 59 1.06 0.44 6.79
C MET A 59 -0.36 0.13 7.28
N GLN A 60 -0.55 -0.96 8.04
CA GLN A 60 -1.84 -1.28 8.64
C GLN A 60 -2.33 -0.19 9.62
N HIS A 61 -1.42 0.40 10.39
CA HIS A 61 -1.76 1.51 11.26
C HIS A 61 -2.17 2.75 10.44
N LEU A 62 -1.42 3.07 9.39
CA LEU A 62 -1.73 4.18 8.48
C LEU A 62 -3.09 4.01 7.78
N PHE A 63 -3.43 2.81 7.31
CA PHE A 63 -4.74 2.56 6.69
C PHE A 63 -5.92 2.77 7.63
N ARG A 64 -5.72 2.59 8.94
CA ARG A 64 -6.74 2.89 9.96
C ARG A 64 -6.82 4.39 10.26
N LEU A 65 -5.68 5.09 10.28
CA LEU A 65 -5.64 6.53 10.53
C LEU A 65 -6.21 7.34 9.36
N TYR A 66 -6.00 6.86 8.13
CA TYR A 66 -6.38 7.56 6.90
C TYR A 66 -7.27 6.64 6.04
N PRO A 67 -8.56 6.47 6.38
CA PRO A 67 -9.47 5.59 5.64
C PRO A 67 -9.65 6.00 4.19
N ASP A 68 -9.60 7.30 3.90
CA ASP A 68 -9.84 7.86 2.56
C ASP A 68 -8.57 7.95 1.71
N LYS A 69 -7.39 7.66 2.27
CA LYS A 69 -6.13 7.67 1.53
C LYS A 69 -5.88 6.35 0.80
N TRP A 70 -5.20 6.49 -0.33
CA TRP A 70 -4.74 5.42 -1.22
C TRP A 70 -5.86 4.51 -1.74
N PRO A 71 -6.98 5.07 -2.26
CA PRO A 71 -8.13 4.29 -2.67
C PRO A 71 -7.82 3.27 -3.77
N ILE A 72 -6.89 3.54 -4.69
CA ILE A 72 -6.60 2.63 -5.80
C ILE A 72 -5.82 1.42 -5.27
N ILE A 73 -4.69 1.62 -4.61
CA ILE A 73 -3.87 0.47 -4.17
C ILE A 73 -4.55 -0.33 -3.06
N ARG A 74 -5.41 0.28 -2.24
CA ARG A 74 -6.18 -0.43 -1.22
C ARG A 74 -7.24 -1.36 -1.78
N ASN A 75 -7.78 -1.04 -2.96
CA ASN A 75 -8.88 -1.81 -3.55
C ASN A 75 -8.43 -2.71 -4.70
N GLU A 76 -7.33 -2.37 -5.39
CA GLU A 76 -6.96 -3.03 -6.65
C GLU A 76 -5.57 -3.69 -6.56
N PHE A 77 -4.67 -3.21 -5.70
CA PHE A 77 -3.28 -3.68 -5.68
C PHE A 77 -3.09 -4.86 -4.71
N LYS A 78 -2.93 -6.07 -5.27
CA LYS A 78 -2.84 -7.35 -4.53
C LYS A 78 -1.90 -7.35 -3.31
N PRO A 79 -0.65 -6.84 -3.37
CA PRO A 79 0.24 -6.82 -2.21
C PRO A 79 -0.32 -6.02 -1.03
N ILE A 80 -0.99 -4.89 -1.32
CA ILE A 80 -1.58 -4.02 -0.31
C ILE A 80 -2.90 -4.58 0.21
N LEU A 81 -3.78 -5.05 -0.68
CA LEU A 81 -5.05 -5.73 -0.32
C LEU A 81 -4.85 -6.78 0.79
N ARG A 82 -3.83 -7.64 0.61
CA ARG A 82 -3.52 -8.72 1.57
C ARG A 82 -3.22 -8.22 2.99
N ILE A 83 -2.62 -7.05 3.12
CA ILE A 83 -2.29 -6.48 4.44
C ILE A 83 -3.38 -5.56 4.98
N ALA A 84 -4.10 -4.85 4.11
CA ALA A 84 -5.23 -3.99 4.49
C ALA A 84 -6.36 -4.83 5.11
N SER A 85 -6.77 -5.92 4.46
CA SER A 85 -7.84 -6.79 4.97
C SER A 85 -7.48 -7.49 6.29
N LYS A 86 -6.20 -7.79 6.52
CA LYS A 86 -5.72 -8.34 7.81
C LYS A 86 -5.72 -7.29 8.92
N GLY A 87 -5.55 -6.01 8.59
CA GLY A 87 -5.64 -4.90 9.54
C GLY A 87 -7.08 -4.70 10.03
N ASP A 88 -8.05 -4.78 9.11
CA ASP A 88 -9.47 -4.57 9.40
C ASP A 88 -10.07 -5.71 10.22
N ASN A 89 -9.78 -6.97 9.86
CA ASN A 89 -10.27 -8.12 10.63
C ASN A 89 -9.76 -8.14 12.07
N ARG A 90 -8.51 -7.72 12.30
CA ARG A 90 -7.98 -7.60 13.67
C ARG A 90 -8.67 -6.48 14.44
N TYR A 91 -8.87 -5.32 13.84
CA TYR A 91 -9.55 -4.20 14.48
C TYR A 91 -10.99 -4.55 14.91
N ARG A 92 -11.75 -5.21 14.02
CA ARG A 92 -13.12 -5.67 14.33
C ARG A 92 -13.18 -6.68 15.48
N GLN A 93 -12.15 -7.49 15.68
CA GLN A 93 -12.10 -8.44 16.80
C GLN A 93 -11.82 -7.77 18.15
N VAL A 94 -11.01 -6.69 18.20
CA VAL A 94 -10.73 -5.97 19.46
C VAL A 94 -11.91 -5.13 19.95
N GLN A 95 -12.82 -4.72 19.07
CA GLN A 95 -13.99 -3.92 19.46
C GLN A 95 -15.20 -4.76 19.94
N ASN A 96 -15.17 -6.08 19.75
CA ASN A 96 -16.28 -6.98 20.05
C ASN A 96 -15.95 -7.98 21.18
N GLY A 97 -14.89 -7.73 21.96
CA GLY A 97 -14.50 -8.50 23.13
C GLY A 97 -14.15 -7.58 24.29
#